data_AF-A0A0D0C139-F1
#
_entry.id   AF-A0A0D0C139-F1
#
_cell.length_a   1.000
_cell.length_b   1.000
_cell.length_c   1.000
_cell.angle_alpha   90.00
_cell.angle_beta   90.00
_cell.angle_gamma   90.00
#
_symmetry.space_group_name_H-M   'P 1'
#
loop_
_entity.id
_entity.type
_entity.pdbx_description
1 polymer ?
#
loop_
_entity_poly.entity_id
_entity_poly.type
_entity_poly.pdbx_seq_one_letter_code
_entity_poly.pdbx_strand_id
1 'polypeptide(L)'
;SDLNHSIDVFQSVLEQCPVSHPDRAAALSNLAHAVLCGNTKNIRTDIDHAISLFRSALDLRPPEHPDHLLSNLDLCQALRNRHLHQKGHTDLREAM
;
A
#
# COMPACT_ATOMS: atom_id res chain seq x y z
N SER A 1 6.13 11.44 14.54
CA SER A 1 5.73 11.94 13.21
C SER A 1 4.26 11.59 13.03
N ASP A 2 3.46 12.53 12.53
CA ASP A 2 2.02 12.35 12.27
C ASP A 2 1.71 11.14 11.38
N LEU A 3 2.70 10.68 10.63
CA LEU A 3 2.58 9.56 9.71
C LEU A 3 2.54 8.20 10.40
N ASN A 4 3.31 8.01 11.48
CA ASN A 4 3.20 6.79 12.30
C ASN A 4 1.82 6.73 12.98
N HIS A 5 1.33 7.89 13.43
CA HIS A 5 0.00 7.99 13.99
C HIS A 5 -1.09 7.65 12.95
N SER A 6 -0.93 8.09 11.70
CA SER A 6 -1.84 7.72 10.60
C SER A 6 -1.90 6.20 10.37
N ILE A 7 -0.74 5.53 10.39
CA ILE A 7 -0.65 4.06 10.29
C ILE A 7 -1.44 3.39 11.43
N ASP A 8 -1.19 3.81 12.68
CA ASP A 8 -1.85 3.24 13.86
C ASP A 8 -3.38 3.43 13.81
N VAL A 9 -3.84 4.61 13.37
CA VAL A 9 -5.27 4.92 13.22
C VAL A 9 -5.92 4.03 12.17
N PHE A 10 -5.33 3.90 10.97
CA PHE A 10 -5.92 3.04 9.93
C PHE A 10 -5.89 1.56 10.30
N GLN A 11 -4.86 1.09 11.03
CA GLN A 11 -4.83 -0.26 11.57
C GLN A 11 -5.97 -0.49 12.56
N SER A 12 -6.16 0.41 13.53
CA SER A 12 -7.24 0.29 14.51
C SER A 12 -8.63 0.32 13.86
N VAL A 13 -8.81 1.14 12.82
CA VAL A 13 -10.05 1.13 12.02
C VAL A 13 -10.25 -0.22 11.37
N LEU A 14 -9.23 -0.81 10.76
CA LEU A 14 -9.33 -2.11 10.07
C LEU A 14 -9.56 -3.29 11.02
N GLU A 15 -9.11 -3.21 12.26
CA GLU A 15 -9.38 -4.20 13.31
C GLU A 15 -10.86 -4.21 13.73
N GLN A 16 -11.50 -3.04 13.74
CA GLN A 16 -12.89 -2.88 14.15
C GLN A 16 -13.87 -2.98 12.96
N CYS A 17 -13.38 -2.82 11.73
CA CYS A 17 -14.19 -2.79 10.51
C CYS A 17 -14.43 -4.22 9.98
N PRO A 18 -15.69 -4.70 9.88
CA PRO A 18 -15.98 -6.00 9.29
C PRO A 18 -15.50 -6.11 7.85
N VAL A 19 -15.16 -7.32 7.39
CA VAL A 19 -14.70 -7.56 6.00
C VAL A 19 -15.73 -7.10 4.97
N SER A 20 -17.02 -7.21 5.28
CA SER A 20 -18.13 -6.81 4.41
C SER A 20 -18.43 -5.31 4.41
N HIS A 21 -17.71 -4.50 5.17
CA HIS A 21 -17.98 -3.06 5.25
C HIS A 21 -17.56 -2.35 3.94
N PRO A 22 -18.43 -1.50 3.36
CA PRO A 22 -18.17 -0.87 2.06
C PRO A 22 -16.87 -0.04 2.05
N ASP A 23 -16.56 0.65 3.15
CA ASP A 23 -15.37 1.50 3.25
C ASP A 23 -14.08 0.77 3.60
N ARG A 24 -14.11 -0.56 3.81
CA ARG A 24 -12.90 -1.31 4.19
C ARG A 24 -11.82 -1.22 3.12
N ALA A 25 -12.21 -1.27 1.85
CA ALA A 25 -11.27 -1.14 0.73
C ALA A 25 -10.57 0.23 0.73
N ALA A 26 -11.29 1.31 1.08
CA ALA A 26 -10.71 2.65 1.18
C ALA A 26 -9.73 2.75 2.35
N ALA A 27 -10.07 2.19 3.51
CA ALA A 27 -9.17 2.14 4.67
C ALA A 27 -7.87 1.37 4.37
N LEU A 28 -7.96 0.26 3.63
CA LEU A 28 -6.79 -0.50 3.18
C LEU A 28 -5.88 0.31 2.24
N SER A 29 -6.46 0.98 1.22
CA SER A 29 -5.70 1.88 0.33
C SER A 29 -5.03 3.02 1.12
N ASN A 30 -5.75 3.64 2.06
CA ASN A 30 -5.20 4.74 2.86
C ASN A 30 -4.05 4.28 3.77
N LEU A 31 -4.17 3.11 4.40
CA LEU A 31 -3.07 2.52 5.16
C LEU A 31 -1.86 2.26 4.27
N ALA A 32 -2.07 1.71 3.07
CA ALA A 32 -0.99 1.45 2.13
C ALA A 32 -0.24 2.73 1.73
N HIS A 33 -0.96 3.81 1.47
CA HIS A 33 -0.34 5.13 1.23
C HIS A 33 0.40 5.65 2.46
N ALA A 34 -0.17 5.53 3.66
CA ALA A 34 0.50 5.94 4.89
C ALA A 34 1.81 5.16 5.12
N VAL A 35 1.82 3.85 4.81
CA VAL A 35 3.02 3.01 4.86
C VAL A 35 4.06 3.46 3.83
N LEU A 36 3.67 3.76 2.58
CA LEU A 36 4.61 4.21 1.54
C LEU A 36 5.20 5.59 1.83
N CYS A 37 4.41 6.49 2.42
CA CYS A 37 4.91 7.80 2.85
C CYS A 37 5.73 7.69 4.14
N GLY A 38 5.44 6.67 4.96
CA GLY A 38 6.15 6.30 6.18
C GLY A 38 7.63 6.23 5.91
N ASN A 39 8.38 7.26 6.32
CA ASN A 39 9.82 7.32 6.09
C ASN A 39 10.52 6.34 7.05
N THR A 40 10.37 5.04 6.82
CA THR A 40 10.96 4.00 7.67
C THR A 40 12.39 3.68 7.24
N LYS A 41 13.09 2.94 8.10
CA LYS A 41 14.45 2.45 7.83
C LYS A 41 14.50 1.36 6.75
N ASN A 42 13.36 0.80 6.33
CA ASN A 42 13.30 -0.32 5.39
C ASN A 42 12.22 -0.15 4.32
N ILE A 43 12.54 0.70 3.35
CA ILE A 43 11.66 1.05 2.23
C ILE A 43 11.17 -0.18 1.43
N ARG A 44 11.97 -1.25 1.37
CA ARG A 44 11.59 -2.48 0.66
C ARG A 44 10.45 -3.19 1.37
N THR A 45 10.55 -3.33 2.69
CA THR A 45 9.49 -3.94 3.50
C THR A 45 8.21 -3.12 3.44
N ASP A 46 8.30 -1.79 3.46
CA ASP A 46 7.13 -0.92 3.34
C ASP A 46 6.43 -1.07 2.00
N ILE A 47 7.20 -1.13 0.90
CA ILE A 47 6.64 -1.35 -0.44
C ILE A 47 5.96 -2.72 -0.53
N ASP A 48 6.58 -3.78 -0.01
CA ASP A 48 5.97 -5.12 -0.02
C ASP A 48 4.69 -5.18 0.85
N HIS A 49 4.67 -4.46 1.97
CA HIS A 49 3.48 -4.34 2.83
C HIS A 49 2.36 -3.56 2.14
N ALA A 50 2.66 -2.40 1.55
CA ALA A 50 1.70 -1.59 0.80
C ALA A 50 1.09 -2.37 -0.38
N ILE A 51 1.88 -3.15 -1.11
CA ILE A 51 1.38 -4.03 -2.19
C ILE A 51 0.35 -5.02 -1.67
N SER A 52 0.58 -5.61 -0.49
CA SER A 52 -0.33 -6.60 0.11
C SER A 52 -1.66 -5.95 0.50
N LEU A 53 -1.61 -4.71 1.02
CA LEU A 53 -2.79 -3.92 1.35
C LEU A 53 -3.58 -3.49 0.10
N PHE A 54 -2.91 -3.01 -0.95
CA PHE A 54 -3.57 -2.66 -2.21
C PHE A 54 -4.22 -3.88 -2.90
N ARG A 55 -3.60 -5.06 -2.83
CA ARG A 55 -4.23 -6.30 -3.30
C ARG A 55 -5.51 -6.60 -2.54
N SER A 56 -5.47 -6.49 -1.22
CA SER A 56 -6.65 -6.70 -0.38
C SER A 56 -7.76 -5.70 -0.69
N ALA A 57 -7.41 -4.43 -0.95
CA ALA A 57 -8.37 -3.40 -1.37
C ALA A 57 -8.99 -3.72 -2.75
N LEU A 58 -8.19 -4.21 -3.69
CA LEU A 58 -8.63 -4.62 -5.02
C LEU A 58 -9.56 -5.84 -4.97
N ASP A 59 -9.27 -6.82 -4.11
CA ASP A 59 -10.10 -8.02 -3.94
C ASP A 59 -11.51 -7.68 -3.43
N LEU A 60 -11.65 -6.59 -2.67
CA LEU A 60 -12.94 -6.09 -2.18
C LEU A 60 -13.72 -5.27 -3.22
N ARG A 61 -13.07 -4.90 -4.33
CA ARG A 61 -13.66 -4.06 -5.39
C ARG A 61 -13.64 -4.86 -6.70
N PRO A 62 -14.67 -5.67 -7.00
CA PRO A 62 -14.75 -6.42 -8.25
C PRO A 62 -14.75 -5.47 -9.47
N PRO A 63 -14.54 -5.96 -10.70
CA PRO A 63 -14.41 -5.13 -11.90
C PRO A 63 -15.56 -4.13 -12.14
N GLU A 64 -16.77 -4.45 -11.66
CA GLU A 64 -17.97 -3.62 -11.80
C GLU A 64 -18.03 -2.49 -10.75
N HIS A 65 -17.17 -2.53 -9.72
CA HIS A 65 -17.13 -1.52 -8.68
C HIS A 65 -16.56 -0.20 -9.22
N PRO A 66 -17.17 0.97 -8.94
CA PRO A 66 -16.69 2.27 -9.43
C PRO A 66 -15.21 2.55 -9.15
N ASP A 67 -14.74 2.20 -7.95
CA ASP A 67 -13.35 2.40 -7.51
C ASP A 67 -12.39 1.24 -7.86
N HIS A 68 -12.81 0.25 -8.67
CA HIS A 68 -11.93 -0.85 -9.07
C HIS A 68 -10.67 -0.33 -9.76
N LEU A 69 -10.85 0.59 -10.72
CA LEU A 69 -9.75 1.18 -11.49
C LEU A 69 -8.76 1.94 -10.60
N LEU A 70 -9.27 2.66 -9.60
CA LEU A 70 -8.42 3.37 -8.63
C LEU A 70 -7.54 2.40 -7.84
N SER A 71 -8.13 1.33 -7.32
CA SER A 71 -7.40 0.30 -6.56
C SER A 71 -6.34 -0.41 -7.41
N ASN A 72 -6.67 -0.64 -8.68
CA ASN A 72 -5.75 -1.23 -9.65
C ASN A 72 -4.57 -0.28 -9.93
N LEU A 73 -4.85 1.02 -10.10
CA LEU A 73 -3.84 2.04 -10.31
C LEU A 73 -2.88 2.14 -9.11
N ASP A 74 -3.41 2.11 -7.89
CA ASP A 74 -2.59 2.12 -6.67
C ASP A 74 -1.65 0.90 -6.61
N LEU A 75 -2.16 -0.30 -6.90
CA LEU A 75 -1.35 -1.51 -6.98
C LEU A 75 -0.27 -1.40 -8.06
N CYS A 76 -0.61 -0.89 -9.25
CA CYS A 76 0.34 -0.69 -10.34
C CYS A 76 1.46 0.28 -9.95
N GLN A 77 1.12 1.39 -9.27
CA GLN A 77 2.10 2.36 -8.78
C GLN A 77 3.05 1.74 -7.76
N ALA A 78 2.53 0.97 -6.79
CA ALA A 78 3.35 0.30 -5.79
C ALA A 78 4.30 -0.75 -6.41
N LEU A 79 3.81 -1.54 -7.37
CA LEU A 79 4.62 -2.52 -8.12
C LEU A 79 5.72 -1.84 -8.95
N ARG A 80 5.39 -0.72 -9.62
CA ARG A 80 6.38 0.08 -10.34
C ARG A 80 7.45 0.62 -9.40
N ASN A 81 7.06 1.14 -8.24
CA ASN A 81 7.99 1.65 -7.24
C ASN A 81 8.96 0.56 -6.76
N ARG A 82 8.43 -0.64 -6.47
CA ARG A 82 9.23 -1.82 -6.11
C ARG A 82 10.31 -2.13 -7.14
N HIS A 83 9.95 -2.13 -8.42
CA HIS A 83 10.86 -2.41 -9.52
C HIS A 83 11.98 -1.38 -9.63
N LEU A 84 11.64 -0.09 -9.49
CA LEU A 84 12.61 0.99 -9.54
C LEU A 84 13.62 0.91 -8.37
N HIS A 85 13.14 0.61 -7.16
CA HIS A 85 14.02 0.43 -5.99
C HIS A 85 14.96 -0.77 -6.14
N GLN A 86 14.49 -1.88 -6.73
CA GLN A 86 15.35 -3.05 -6.98
C GLN A 86 16.43 -2.77 -8.03
N LYS A 87 16.09 -2.07 -9.11
CA LYS A 87 17.06 -1.65 -10.13
C LYS A 87 18.11 -0.71 -9.55
N GLY A 88 17.71 0.35 -8.84
CA GLY A 88 18.66 1.29 -8.25
C GLY A 88 19.63 0.62 -7.26
N HIS A 89 19.17 -0.36 -6.48
CA HIS A 89 20.05 -1.12 -5.60
C HIS A 89 21.01 -2.06 -6.36
N THR A 90 20.59 -2.56 -7.52
CA THR A 90 21.44 -3.40 -8.39
C THR A 90 22.51 -2.53 -9.05
N ASP A 91 22.13 -1.39 -9.62
CA ASP A 91 23.03 -0.43 -10.26
C ASP A 91 24.09 0.09 -9.29
N LEU A 92 23.73 0.41 -8.03
CA LEU A 92 24.68 0.82 -6.99
C LEU A 92 25.67 -0.29 -6.62
N ARG A 93 25.25 -1.56 -6.65
CA ARG A 93 26.12 -2.70 -6.32
C ARG A 93 27.13 -2.99 -7.44
N GLU A 94 26.77 -2.71 -8.69
CA GLU A 94 27.68 -2.88 -9.84
C GLU A 94 28.68 -1.72 -9.99
N ALA A 95 28.41 -0.58 -9.36
CA ALA A 95 29.27 0.61 -9.39
C ALA A 95 30.33 0.70 -8.26
N MET A 96 30.43 -0.33 -7.39
CA MET A 96 31.43 -0.43 -6.29
C MET A 96 32.44 -1.54 -6.57
#